data_AF-A0A920DJ94-F1
#
_entry.id   AF-A0A920DJ94-F1
#
_cell.length_a   1.000
_cell.length_b   1.000
_cell.length_c   1.000
_cell.angle_alpha   90.00
_cell.angle_beta   90.00
_cell.angle_gamma   90.00
#
_symmetry.space_group_name_H-M   'P 1'
#
loop_
_entity.id
_entity.type
_entity.pdbx_description
1 polymer ?
#
loop_
_entity_poly.entity_id
_entity_poly.type
_entity_poly.pdbx_seq_one_letter_code
_entity_poly.pdbx_strand_id
1 'polypeptide(L)'
;MYRNARDKGFEDTLDTGMEQRYDLFDLRITYPDPIVPRTLRKSINERIHFNGDVETELNSNEVIQQTRLLIEEEGMGSSCLFLHSYMEPTHERKQ
;
A
#
# COMPACT_ATOMS: atom_id res chain seq x y z
N MET A 1 15.16 14.83 5.72
CA MET A 1 13.86 15.46 5.34
C MET A 1 12.75 14.41 5.11
N TYR A 2 12.77 13.25 5.79
CA TYR A 2 11.73 12.21 5.70
C TYR A 2 11.34 11.77 7.11
N ARG A 3 10.68 12.64 7.87
CA ARG A 3 10.42 12.37 9.30
C ARG A 3 8.97 12.06 9.65
N ASN A 4 8.06 11.90 8.68
CA ASN A 4 6.63 11.65 8.94
C ASN A 4 5.89 10.96 7.77
N ALA A 5 6.55 10.11 6.96
CA ALA A 5 5.83 9.38 5.91
C ALA A 5 5.15 8.17 6.56
N ARG A 6 3.83 8.21 6.72
CA ARG A 6 3.02 7.08 7.19
C ARG A 6 2.56 6.27 5.98
N ASP A 7 2.12 5.02 6.19
CA ASP A 7 1.60 4.20 5.08
C ASP A 7 0.30 4.78 4.49
N LYS A 8 -0.36 5.65 5.26
CA LYS A 8 -1.30 6.67 4.77
C LYS A 8 -0.64 7.61 3.76
N GLY A 9 -0.86 7.35 2.48
CA GLY A 9 -0.30 8.09 1.34
C GLY A 9 0.38 7.22 0.28
N PHE A 10 0.50 5.90 0.51
CA PHE A 10 1.11 4.97 -0.45
C PHE A 10 0.11 4.34 -1.45
N GLU A 11 -1.12 4.83 -1.50
CA GLU A 11 -2.20 4.33 -2.37
C GLU A 11 -1.86 4.46 -3.86
N ASP A 12 -0.99 5.41 -4.23
CA ASP A 12 -0.54 5.69 -5.59
C ASP A 12 0.66 4.84 -6.04
N THR A 13 1.16 3.94 -5.19
CA THR A 13 2.37 3.14 -5.49
C THR A 13 2.20 2.30 -6.77
N LEU A 14 1.02 1.71 -6.97
CA LEU A 14 0.74 0.92 -8.17
C LEU A 14 0.61 1.79 -9.44
N ASP A 15 0.20 3.05 -9.31
CA ASP A 15 0.10 3.98 -10.45
C ASP A 15 1.47 4.56 -10.82
N THR A 16 2.30 4.83 -9.79
CA THR A 16 3.66 5.36 -9.98
C THR A 16 4.57 4.29 -10.59
N GLY A 17 4.34 3.02 -10.22
CA GLY A 17 5.15 1.90 -10.68
C GLY A 17 6.61 2.05 -10.26
N MET A 18 7.50 1.42 -11.04
CA MET A 18 8.94 1.39 -10.77
C MET A 18 9.75 2.25 -11.76
N GLU A 19 9.09 3.17 -12.46
CA GLU A 19 9.68 4.00 -13.53
C GLU A 19 10.41 3.18 -14.63
N GLN A 20 10.08 1.89 -14.78
CA GLN A 20 10.75 1.01 -15.74
C GLN A 20 10.23 1.23 -17.16
N ARG A 21 11.03 1.85 -18.02
CA ARG A 21 10.77 1.96 -19.46
C ARG A 21 11.19 0.67 -20.17
N TYR A 22 10.24 -0.06 -20.73
CA TYR A 22 10.53 -1.26 -21.52
C TYR A 22 11.03 -0.95 -22.93
N ASP A 23 10.74 0.25 -23.45
CA ASP A 23 11.40 0.84 -24.61
C ASP A 23 11.99 2.20 -24.22
N LEU A 24 13.32 2.30 -24.26
CA LEU A 24 14.05 3.49 -23.83
C LEU A 24 13.90 4.67 -24.81
N PHE A 25 13.56 4.41 -26.07
CA PHE A 25 13.50 5.42 -27.12
C PHE A 25 12.08 5.89 -27.45
N ASP A 26 11.05 5.17 -27.01
CA ASP A 26 9.66 5.60 -27.15
C ASP A 26 9.27 6.60 -26.04
N LEU A 27 9.29 7.90 -26.38
CA LEU A 27 8.86 8.97 -25.48
C LEU A 27 7.33 9.04 -25.28
N ARG A 28 6.55 8.28 -26.06
CA ARG A 28 5.08 8.22 -26.00
C ARG A 28 4.57 6.90 -25.43
N ILE A 29 5.46 6.12 -24.83
CA ILE A 29 5.15 4.84 -24.20
C ILE A 29 3.98 5.01 -23.22
N THR A 30 2.96 4.16 -23.36
CA THR A 30 1.83 4.11 -22.45
C THR A 30 2.03 2.91 -21.54
N TYR A 31 1.88 3.13 -20.24
CA TYR A 31 1.94 2.05 -19.26
C TYR A 31 0.57 1.36 -19.17
N PRO A 32 0.54 0.04 -18.93
CA PRO A 32 -0.72 -0.64 -18.66
C PRO A 32 -1.33 -0.10 -17.37
N ASP A 33 -2.66 -0.14 -17.30
CA ASP A 33 -3.37 0.22 -16.08
C ASP A 33 -3.02 -0.75 -14.94
N PRO A 34 -2.91 -0.26 -13.69
CA PRO A 34 -2.63 -1.11 -12.54
C PRO A 34 -3.75 -2.11 -12.26
N ILE A 35 -3.37 -3.28 -11.75
CA ILE A 35 -4.25 -4.44 -11.52
C ILE A 35 -5.43 -4.13 -10.59
N VAL A 36 -5.21 -3.25 -9.60
CA VAL A 36 -6.26 -2.80 -8.67
C VAL A 36 -6.53 -1.33 -8.93
N PRO A 37 -7.76 -0.90 -9.28
CA PRO A 37 -8.09 0.52 -9.47
C PRO A 37 -7.86 1.35 -8.20
N ARG A 38 -7.46 2.62 -8.35
CA ARG A 38 -7.17 3.52 -7.23
C ARG A 38 -8.31 3.64 -6.21
N THR A 39 -9.56 3.63 -6.65
CA THR A 39 -10.75 3.73 -5.78
C THR A 39 -10.87 2.55 -4.80
N LEU A 40 -10.29 1.41 -5.15
CA LEU A 40 -10.33 0.17 -4.38
C LEU A 40 -9.10 -0.01 -3.48
N ARG A 41 -8.22 0.99 -3.41
CA ARG A 41 -7.05 0.98 -2.54
C ARG A 41 -7.35 1.87 -1.34
N LYS A 42 -7.30 1.31 -0.15
CA LYS A 42 -7.46 2.06 1.11
C LYS A 42 -6.14 2.01 1.87
N SER A 43 -5.74 3.15 2.42
CA SER A 43 -4.60 3.22 3.31
C SER A 43 -4.97 2.98 4.77
N ILE A 44 -4.00 2.43 5.52
CA ILE A 44 -4.06 2.22 6.97
C ILE A 44 -2.98 3.09 7.62
N ASN A 45 -3.27 3.67 8.77
CA ASN A 45 -2.33 4.52 9.48
C ASN A 45 -1.41 3.69 10.38
N GLU A 46 -0.36 3.13 9.79
CA GLU A 46 0.72 2.42 10.48
C GLU A 46 2.08 2.82 9.87
N ARG A 47 3.18 2.49 10.55
CA ARG A 47 4.53 2.65 10.02
C ARG A 47 5.56 1.81 10.76
N ILE A 48 6.33 1.05 9.99
CA ILE A 48 7.58 0.41 10.41
C ILE A 48 8.76 1.07 9.67
N HIS A 49 9.86 1.35 10.37
CA HIS A 49 11.09 1.85 9.76
C HIS A 49 11.90 0.74 9.10
N PHE A 50 12.83 1.11 8.22
CA PHE A 50 13.69 0.16 7.50
C PHE A 50 14.54 -0.76 8.40
N ASN A 51 14.78 -0.36 9.65
CA ASN A 51 15.52 -1.12 10.66
C ASN A 51 14.61 -2.01 11.53
N GLY A 52 13.30 -2.03 11.29
CA GLY A 52 12.31 -2.78 12.06
C GLY A 52 11.68 -2.01 13.23
N ASP A 53 12.10 -0.77 13.51
CA ASP A 53 11.51 0.03 14.58
C ASP A 53 10.07 0.44 14.21
N VAL A 54 9.12 0.22 15.12
CA VAL A 54 7.72 0.63 14.93
C VAL A 54 7.61 2.14 15.23
N GLU A 55 7.34 2.94 14.19
CA GLU A 55 7.09 4.39 14.33
C GLU A 55 5.62 4.65 14.66
N THR A 56 4.70 3.90 14.04
CA THR A 56 3.26 3.99 14.29
C THR A 56 2.68 2.59 14.34
N GLU A 57 2.12 2.23 15.49
CA GLU A 57 1.46 0.94 15.71
C GLU A 57 0.25 0.75 14.80
N LEU A 58 0.04 -0.49 14.36
CA LEU A 58 -1.14 -0.88 13.60
C LEU A 58 -2.42 -0.77 14.45
N ASN A 59 -3.41 -0.06 13.93
CA ASN A 59 -4.77 -0.07 14.47
C ASN A 59 -5.62 -1.15 13.79
N SER A 60 -5.75 -2.33 14.41
CA SER A 60 -6.55 -3.43 13.87
C SER A 60 -8.02 -3.08 13.60
N ASN A 61 -8.61 -2.13 14.35
CA ASN A 61 -9.99 -1.70 14.07
C ASN A 61 -10.08 -0.91 12.76
N GLU A 62 -9.05 -0.13 12.42
CA GLU A 62 -8.98 0.57 11.13
C GLU A 62 -8.88 -0.43 9.98
N VAL A 63 -8.05 -1.47 10.11
CA VAL A 63 -7.93 -2.56 9.13
C VAL A 63 -9.28 -3.21 8.86
N ILE A 64 -9.99 -3.60 9.91
CA ILE A 64 -11.31 -4.23 9.82
C ILE A 64 -12.31 -3.28 9.15
N GLN A 65 -12.31 -2.00 9.52
CA GLN A 65 -13.22 -1.02 8.96
C GLN A 65 -12.98 -0.81 7.45
N GLN A 66 -11.72 -0.58 7.04
CA GLN A 66 -11.39 -0.38 5.64
C GLN A 66 -11.65 -1.63 4.79
N THR A 67 -11.36 -2.81 5.34
CA THR A 67 -11.65 -4.09 4.70
C THR A 67 -13.15 -4.30 4.48
N ARG A 68 -13.98 -4.00 5.49
CA ARG A 68 -15.43 -4.08 5.34
C ARG A 68 -15.96 -3.15 4.26
N LEU A 69 -15.48 -1.90 4.23
CA LEU A 69 -15.87 -0.95 3.18
C LEU A 69 -15.59 -1.53 1.79
N LEU A 70 -14.41 -2.13 1.58
CA LEU A 70 -14.05 -2.73 0.29
C LEU A 70 -14.91 -3.96 -0.06
N ILE A 71 -15.17 -4.84 0.91
CA ILE A 71 -15.97 -6.04 0.69
C ILE A 71 -17.45 -5.68 0.41
N GLU A 72 -17.99 -4.71 1.14
CA GLU A 72 -19.38 -4.26 0.97
C GLU A 72 -19.59 -3.50 -0.35
N GLU A 73 -18.60 -2.72 -0.79
CA GLU A 73 -18.66 -1.96 -2.05
C GLU A 73 -18.53 -2.87 -3.29
N GLU A 74 -17.65 -3.88 -3.26
CA GLU A 74 -17.25 -4.60 -4.48
C GLU A 74 -17.48 -6.12 -4.44
N GLY A 75 -17.76 -6.71 -3.28
CA GLY A 75 -17.97 -8.16 -3.14
C GLY A 75 -16.74 -9.03 -3.47
N MET A 76 -15.53 -8.44 -3.41
CA MET A 76 -14.27 -9.10 -3.75
C MET A 76 -13.41 -9.41 -2.52
N GLY A 77 -12.40 -10.28 -2.69
CA GLY A 77 -11.38 -10.52 -1.66
C GLY A 77 -10.43 -9.33 -1.51
N SER A 78 -9.93 -9.10 -0.30
CA SER A 78 -8.99 -8.03 0.04
C SER A 78 -7.63 -8.57 0.48
N SER A 79 -6.58 -7.76 0.34
CA SER A 79 -5.24 -8.04 0.87
C SER A 79 -4.66 -6.76 1.47
N CYS A 80 -3.92 -6.90 2.58
CA CYS A 80 -3.19 -5.80 3.22
C CYS A 80 -1.69 -5.97 2.98
N LEU A 81 -1.01 -4.87 2.64
CA LEU A 81 0.43 -4.82 2.39
C LEU A 81 1.00 -3.69 3.26
N PHE A 82 2.08 -3.98 3.98
CA PHE A 82 2.72 -3.05 4.90
C PHE A 82 4.18 -2.85 4.51
N LEU A 83 4.68 -1.62 4.60
CA LEU A 83 6.08 -1.37 4.32
C LEU A 83 6.99 -2.07 5.34
N HIS A 84 8.08 -2.65 4.85
CA HIS A 84 9.08 -3.36 5.66
C HIS A 84 8.56 -4.58 6.44
N SER A 85 7.42 -5.18 6.04
CA SER A 85 6.92 -6.41 6.68
C SER A 85 7.91 -7.59 6.60
N TYR A 86 8.80 -7.59 5.61
CA TYR A 86 9.91 -8.55 5.50
C TYR A 86 10.95 -8.44 6.62
N MET A 87 11.09 -7.26 7.25
CA MET A 87 11.98 -7.06 8.41
C MET A 87 11.23 -7.30 9.72
N GLU A 88 10.04 -6.72 9.87
CA GLU A 88 9.22 -6.83 11.07
C GLU A 88 7.78 -7.22 10.72
N PRO A 89 7.46 -8.53 10.66
CA PRO A 89 6.18 -9.04 10.20
C PRO A 89 5.03 -8.95 11.22
N THR A 90 5.21 -8.28 12.37
CA THR A 90 4.19 -8.26 13.44
C THR A 90 2.89 -7.58 13.02
N HIS A 91 2.93 -6.52 12.19
CA HIS A 91 1.71 -5.90 11.67
C HIS A 91 0.99 -6.81 10.68
N GLU A 92 1.74 -7.46 9.78
CA GLU A 92 1.18 -8.38 8.79
C GLU A 92 0.51 -9.62 9.42
N ARG A 93 1.00 -10.08 10.57
CA ARG A 93 0.37 -11.18 11.33
C ARG A 93 -0.90 -10.80 12.09
N LYS A 94 -1.18 -9.51 12.25
CA LYS A 94 -2.34 -8.99 12.99
C LYS A 94 -3.53 -8.62 12.08
N GLN A 95 -3.39 -8.79 10.76
CA GLN A 95 -4.45 -8.53 9.78
C GLN A 95 -5.63 -9.50 9.92
#